data_AF-A0AAV8W2X8-F1
#
_entry.id   AF-A0AAV8W2X8-F1
#
_cell.length_a   1.000
_cell.length_b   1.000
_cell.length_c   1.000
_cell.angle_alpha   90.00
_cell.angle_beta   90.00
_cell.angle_gamma   90.00
#
_symmetry.space_group_name_H-M   'P 1'
#
loop_
_entity.id
_entity.type
_entity.pdbx_description
1 polymer ?
#
loop_
_entity_poly.entity_id
_entity_poly.type
_entity_poly.pdbx_seq_one_letter_code
_entity_poly.pdbx_strand_id
1 'polypeptide(L)'
;MALFRHITQTRLIDSQFSKIDVGTYQAKVLDYRKRMTYFYDPEFAKQPQLICVNNCYVTKLQAIVNVRKLIPQVSLVLRQLSDASTDLKAVLAAKVPKEQERVKSFRKNYGSTKVGEVTVDMASKLALAKSLPEYSQMYGGMRGIKGLVCETSVLDPDEGIRFRDLSIPECQKPPGGSEPLPEGLFWLLITGDVPTDAQVKAISKEWADRAELPAHVVQLLNNLPTTVHPMSQLSAAITVLNTESKFAKAYSSGVHKSKYWEYTYEDAMDLIAKLPVVAATIYRNSFKDGSGIGAIDTSKDWSYNFTQMLGYDNPEFIELMRLYLTIHSDHEGGNVSAHTVHLVGSALSDPYLSFAAGLNGLAGPLHGLANQEVLLWLQKLRQQVGDKYTEEQLKDFIWKTLKSGQVVPGYGHAVLRKTDPRYTCQREFALKHLPEDPLFQLVSNVYKVVPPILLELGKVKNPWPNVDAHSGVLLQYYGLKEMNYYTVLFGVSRALGVMASLVWDRALGLPIERPKSMSTDGLMKLLKAK
;
A
#
# COMPACT_ATOMS: atom_id res chain seq x y z
N MET A 1 16.28 30.69 -52.24
CA MET A 1 15.47 30.38 -53.44
C MET A 1 15.20 28.88 -53.43
N ALA A 2 14.16 28.46 -52.73
CA ALA A 2 12.86 28.02 -53.29
C ALA A 2 12.75 26.53 -52.88
N LEU A 3 11.97 26.11 -51.87
CA LEU A 3 10.59 26.44 -51.52
C LEU A 3 9.71 26.52 -52.78
N PHE A 4 8.76 25.59 -52.91
CA PHE A 4 7.96 25.23 -54.08
C PHE A 4 8.50 24.08 -54.93
N ARG A 5 8.18 22.85 -54.51
CA ARG A 5 7.60 21.74 -55.33
C ARG A 5 7.77 20.40 -54.61
N HIS A 6 7.05 20.21 -53.51
CA HIS A 6 6.56 18.88 -53.07
C HIS A 6 5.43 19.01 -52.03
N ILE A 7 4.63 20.07 -52.15
CA ILE A 7 3.34 20.22 -51.46
C ILE A 7 2.25 20.06 -52.52
N THR A 8 2.05 18.84 -53.02
CA THR A 8 0.85 18.49 -53.82
C THR A 8 0.61 16.97 -53.92
N GLN A 9 1.02 16.18 -52.93
CA GLN A 9 0.62 14.76 -52.85
C GLN A 9 0.31 14.26 -51.43
N THR A 10 -0.02 15.18 -50.52
CA THR A 10 -0.44 14.87 -49.13
C THR A 10 -1.77 15.52 -48.75
N ARG A 11 -2.69 15.66 -49.72
CA ARG A 11 -4.04 16.20 -49.48
C ARG A 11 -5.18 15.30 -49.98
N LEU A 12 -4.93 14.00 -50.16
CA LEU A 12 -5.94 13.02 -50.59
C LEU A 12 -6.08 11.79 -49.68
N ILE A 13 -5.45 11.78 -48.49
CA ILE A 13 -5.56 10.66 -47.53
C ILE A 13 -6.27 11.07 -46.22
N ASP A 14 -6.51 12.37 -46.00
CA ASP A 14 -7.17 12.85 -44.77
C ASP A 14 -8.71 12.99 -44.84
N SER A 15 -9.36 12.63 -45.96
CA SER A 15 -10.83 12.76 -46.08
C SER A 15 -11.62 11.44 -45.98
N GLN A 16 -10.99 10.31 -45.65
CA GLN A 16 -11.70 9.02 -45.51
C GLN A 16 -11.65 8.35 -44.13
N PHE A 17 -11.01 8.94 -43.11
CA PHE A 17 -10.94 8.34 -41.77
C PHE A 17 -11.84 8.98 -40.70
N SER A 18 -12.77 9.87 -41.08
CA SER A 18 -13.66 10.55 -40.12
C SER A 18 -15.04 9.91 -39.93
N LYS A 19 -15.25 8.65 -40.33
CA LYS A 19 -16.52 7.92 -40.07
C LYS A 19 -16.29 6.42 -39.87
N ILE A 20 -15.82 6.02 -38.69
CA ILE A 20 -16.05 4.65 -38.18
C ILE A 20 -16.77 4.80 -36.85
N ASP A 21 -18.07 4.50 -36.89
CA ASP A 21 -18.95 4.42 -35.73
C ASP A 21 -18.55 3.22 -34.87
N VAL A 22 -18.26 3.48 -33.59
CA VAL A 22 -17.79 2.49 -32.61
C VAL A 22 -18.84 1.37 -32.40
N GLY A 23 -20.12 1.63 -32.70
CA GLY A 23 -21.19 0.64 -32.63
C GLY A 23 -21.09 -0.49 -33.66
N THR A 24 -20.53 -0.24 -34.86
CA THR A 24 -20.47 -1.25 -35.93
C THR A 24 -19.29 -2.23 -35.76
N TYR A 25 -18.28 -1.86 -34.98
CA TYR A 25 -17.11 -2.70 -34.71
C TYR A 25 -17.42 -3.81 -33.68
N GLN A 26 -18.22 -3.52 -32.66
CA GLN A 26 -18.64 -4.52 -31.66
C GLN A 26 -19.59 -5.57 -32.26
N ALA A 27 -20.44 -5.21 -33.23
CA ALA A 27 -21.35 -6.14 -33.90
C ALA A 27 -20.61 -7.16 -34.79
N LYS A 28 -19.54 -6.76 -35.49
CA LYS A 28 -18.75 -7.66 -36.35
C LYS A 28 -17.85 -8.61 -35.56
N VAL A 29 -17.34 -8.19 -34.38
CA VAL A 29 -16.54 -9.06 -33.51
C VAL A 29 -17.43 -10.12 -32.81
N LEU A 30 -18.69 -9.82 -32.52
CA LEU A 30 -19.64 -10.80 -32.00
C LEU A 30 -20.08 -11.84 -33.06
N ASP A 31 -20.23 -11.44 -34.33
CA ASP A 31 -20.59 -12.37 -35.41
C ASP A 31 -19.43 -13.35 -35.72
N TYR A 32 -18.18 -12.89 -35.61
CA TYR A 32 -17.00 -13.75 -35.83
C TYR A 32 -16.79 -14.78 -34.70
N ARG A 33 -17.14 -14.45 -33.45
CA ARG A 33 -17.09 -15.40 -32.32
C ARG A 33 -18.17 -16.48 -32.37
N LYS A 34 -19.31 -16.24 -33.04
CA LYS A 34 -20.39 -17.23 -33.21
C LYS A 34 -20.11 -18.26 -34.31
N ARG A 35 -19.16 -18.02 -35.22
CA ARG A 35 -18.85 -18.95 -36.33
C ARG A 35 -17.66 -19.88 -36.09
N MET A 36 -16.93 -19.74 -34.98
CA MET A 36 -15.77 -20.59 -34.63
C MET A 36 -16.10 -21.78 -33.72
N THR A 37 -17.34 -22.29 -33.72
CA THR A 37 -17.73 -23.45 -32.89
C THR A 37 -18.05 -24.73 -33.66
N TYR A 38 -17.84 -24.78 -34.98
CA TYR A 38 -17.99 -26.02 -35.74
C TYR A 38 -16.89 -26.13 -36.80
N PHE A 39 -16.46 -27.38 -37.02
CA PHE A 39 -15.45 -27.89 -37.96
C PHE A 39 -14.03 -28.09 -37.40
N TYR A 40 -13.82 -29.30 -36.87
CA TYR A 40 -12.54 -30.00 -36.88
C TYR A 40 -12.57 -30.91 -38.12
N ASP A 41 -11.86 -30.53 -39.19
CA ASP A 41 -11.65 -31.33 -40.40
C ASP A 41 -10.14 -31.36 -40.71
N PRO A 42 -9.47 -32.52 -40.73
CA PRO A 42 -8.01 -32.59 -40.84
C PRO A 42 -7.42 -32.33 -42.24
N GLU A 43 -8.21 -32.10 -43.30
CA GLU A 43 -7.66 -31.99 -44.67
C GLU A 43 -7.38 -30.57 -45.20
N PHE A 44 -7.60 -29.51 -44.43
CA PHE A 44 -7.45 -28.12 -44.93
C PHE A 44 -6.03 -27.53 -44.86
N ALA A 45 -5.00 -28.33 -44.61
CA ALA A 45 -3.63 -27.88 -44.31
C ALA A 45 -2.66 -27.87 -45.51
N LYS A 46 -3.12 -27.66 -46.75
CA LYS A 46 -2.24 -27.62 -47.94
C LYS A 46 -2.58 -26.54 -48.98
N GLN A 47 -2.66 -25.27 -48.58
CA GLN A 47 -2.69 -24.16 -49.55
C GLN A 47 -1.67 -23.03 -49.21
N PRO A 48 -0.77 -22.63 -50.15
CA PRO A 48 0.29 -21.64 -49.89
C PRO A 48 -0.18 -20.20 -49.66
N GLN A 49 -1.47 -19.89 -49.84
CA GLN A 49 -1.96 -18.51 -49.83
C GLN A 49 -2.50 -18.00 -48.47
N LEU A 50 -2.69 -18.88 -47.47
CA LEU A 50 -3.10 -18.46 -46.12
C LEU A 50 -1.93 -18.06 -45.19
N ILE A 51 -0.69 -18.36 -45.56
CA ILE A 51 0.49 -18.11 -44.72
C ILE A 51 0.85 -16.61 -44.69
N CYS A 52 0.61 -15.87 -45.78
CA CYS A 52 0.90 -14.43 -45.84
C CYS A 52 -0.08 -13.56 -45.03
N VAL A 53 -1.36 -13.95 -44.95
CA VAL A 53 -2.38 -13.15 -44.25
C VAL A 53 -2.26 -13.32 -42.73
N ASN A 54 -1.96 -14.53 -42.25
CA ASN A 54 -1.71 -14.77 -40.82
C ASN A 54 -0.42 -14.09 -40.33
N ASN A 55 0.66 -14.10 -41.11
CA ASN A 55 1.90 -13.42 -40.69
C ASN A 55 1.75 -11.89 -40.63
N CYS A 56 0.93 -11.28 -41.49
CA CYS A 56 0.68 -9.83 -41.47
C CYS A 56 -0.24 -9.39 -40.32
N TYR A 57 -1.22 -10.23 -39.93
CA TYR A 57 -2.08 -9.97 -38.77
C TYR A 57 -1.35 -10.20 -37.43
N VAL A 58 -0.50 -11.23 -37.34
CA VAL A 58 0.31 -11.51 -36.15
C VAL A 58 1.35 -10.40 -35.93
N THR A 59 2.01 -9.91 -36.98
CA THR A 59 2.93 -8.75 -36.86
C THR A 59 2.22 -7.44 -36.51
N LYS A 60 1.01 -7.18 -37.03
CA LYS A 60 0.21 -6.00 -36.63
C LYS A 60 -0.32 -6.09 -35.19
N LEU A 61 -0.72 -7.28 -34.73
CA LEU A 61 -1.10 -7.51 -33.34
C LEU A 61 0.10 -7.41 -32.39
N GLN A 62 1.27 -7.93 -32.77
CA GLN A 62 2.51 -7.74 -32.03
C GLN A 62 2.96 -6.28 -32.03
N ALA A 63 2.77 -5.53 -33.12
CA ALA A 63 3.03 -4.09 -33.14
C ALA A 63 2.07 -3.32 -32.22
N ILE A 64 0.78 -3.68 -32.17
CA ILE A 64 -0.20 -3.06 -31.25
C ILE A 64 0.11 -3.44 -29.78
N VAL A 65 0.53 -4.68 -29.52
CA VAL A 65 0.98 -5.14 -28.19
C VAL A 65 2.29 -4.44 -27.79
N ASN A 66 3.23 -4.24 -28.72
CA ASN A 66 4.48 -3.54 -28.47
C ASN A 66 4.24 -2.03 -28.26
N VAL A 67 3.33 -1.41 -29.00
CA VAL A 67 2.88 -0.03 -28.76
C VAL A 67 2.20 0.08 -27.38
N ARG A 68 1.38 -0.92 -26.97
CA ARG A 68 0.82 -0.98 -25.60
C ARG A 68 1.86 -1.20 -24.51
N LYS A 69 2.99 -1.88 -24.79
CA LYS A 69 4.13 -2.00 -23.88
C LYS A 69 5.01 -0.74 -23.83
N LEU A 70 5.02 0.06 -24.90
CA LEU A 70 5.70 1.35 -24.97
C LEU A 70 4.91 2.48 -24.28
N ILE A 71 3.58 2.41 -24.20
CA ILE A 71 2.76 3.43 -23.54
C ILE A 71 3.14 3.64 -22.06
N PRO A 72 3.37 2.59 -21.24
CA PRO A 72 3.90 2.75 -19.87
C PRO A 72 5.28 3.38 -19.84
N GLN A 73 6.20 3.00 -20.74
CA GLN A 73 7.57 3.53 -20.76
C GLN A 73 7.62 4.99 -21.22
N VAL A 74 6.80 5.37 -22.20
CA VAL A 74 6.66 6.77 -22.64
C VAL A 74 5.89 7.61 -21.61
N SER A 75 4.91 7.02 -20.91
CA SER A 75 4.28 7.64 -19.73
C SER A 75 5.27 7.83 -18.59
N LEU A 76 6.20 6.90 -18.38
CA LEU A 76 7.26 7.02 -17.37
C LEU A 76 8.20 8.19 -17.72
N VAL A 77 8.62 8.27 -18.99
CA VAL A 77 9.52 9.32 -19.48
C VAL A 77 8.84 10.70 -19.55
N LEU A 78 7.55 10.77 -19.86
CA LEU A 78 6.79 12.04 -19.81
C LEU A 78 6.40 12.46 -18.39
N ARG A 79 6.32 11.52 -17.43
CA ARG A 79 6.19 11.82 -15.98
C ARG A 79 7.53 12.17 -15.32
N GLN A 80 8.66 12.00 -16.01
CA GLN A 80 10.02 12.14 -15.45
C GLN A 80 10.58 13.56 -15.40
N LEU A 81 9.83 14.58 -15.83
CA LEU A 81 10.21 15.96 -15.56
C LEU A 81 9.46 16.41 -14.30
N SER A 82 9.97 16.02 -13.13
CA SER A 82 9.59 16.71 -11.90
C SER A 82 9.87 18.20 -12.11
N ASP A 83 8.99 19.06 -11.61
CA ASP A 83 9.32 20.48 -11.48
C ASP A 83 10.71 20.60 -10.83
N ALA A 84 11.56 21.50 -11.32
CA ALA A 84 12.96 21.60 -10.86
C ALA A 84 13.06 22.01 -9.37
N SER A 85 11.93 22.38 -8.78
CA SER A 85 11.82 22.76 -7.37
C SER A 85 12.03 21.57 -6.43
N THR A 86 12.85 21.80 -5.39
CA THR A 86 12.98 20.93 -4.22
C THR A 86 11.95 21.23 -3.12
N ASP A 87 11.15 22.30 -3.27
CA ASP A 87 10.07 22.65 -2.34
C ASP A 87 8.82 21.81 -2.63
N LEU A 88 8.61 20.78 -1.81
CA LEU A 88 7.48 19.86 -1.93
C LEU A 88 6.13 20.55 -1.80
N LYS A 89 6.02 21.58 -0.94
CA LYS A 89 4.75 22.30 -0.74
C LYS A 89 4.40 23.11 -1.99
N ALA A 90 5.38 23.73 -2.63
CA ALA A 90 5.20 24.43 -3.90
C ALA A 90 4.78 23.47 -5.04
N VAL A 91 5.45 22.31 -5.15
CA VAL A 91 5.09 21.27 -6.12
C VAL A 91 3.65 20.79 -5.90
N LEU A 92 3.26 20.56 -4.65
CA LEU A 92 1.90 20.16 -4.30
C LEU A 92 0.89 21.27 -4.61
N ALA A 93 1.19 22.54 -4.28
CA ALA A 93 0.34 23.69 -4.57
C ALA A 93 0.02 23.82 -6.07
N ALA A 94 0.97 23.50 -6.95
CA ALA A 94 0.77 23.50 -8.40
C ALA A 94 -0.13 22.35 -8.90
N LYS A 95 -0.19 21.24 -8.16
CA LYS A 95 -0.99 20.05 -8.49
C LYS A 95 -2.43 20.11 -7.97
N VAL A 96 -2.64 20.68 -6.78
CA VAL A 96 -3.95 20.71 -6.11
C VAL A 96 -5.07 21.26 -7.01
N PRO A 97 -4.95 22.42 -7.70
CA PRO A 97 -6.02 22.94 -8.54
C PRO A 97 -6.36 22.04 -9.74
N LYS A 98 -5.35 21.40 -10.34
CA LYS A 98 -5.54 20.48 -11.48
C LYS A 98 -6.34 19.26 -11.06
N GLU A 99 -6.01 18.72 -9.89
CA GLU A 99 -6.64 17.53 -9.35
C GLU A 99 -8.05 17.81 -8.83
N GLN A 100 -8.28 18.97 -8.19
CA GLN A 100 -9.61 19.46 -7.84
C GLN A 100 -10.53 19.54 -9.07
N GLU A 101 -10.04 20.10 -10.19
CA GLU A 101 -10.84 20.19 -11.42
C GLU A 101 -11.07 18.81 -12.06
N ARG A 102 -10.07 17.91 -12.03
CA ARG A 102 -10.21 16.51 -12.49
C ARG A 102 -11.33 15.80 -11.73
N VAL A 103 -11.28 15.83 -10.39
CA VAL A 103 -12.27 15.18 -9.52
C VAL A 103 -13.66 15.82 -9.69
N LYS A 104 -13.72 17.15 -9.77
CA LYS A 104 -14.98 17.89 -10.00
C LYS A 104 -15.60 17.51 -11.34
N SER A 105 -14.82 17.46 -12.42
CA SER A 105 -15.26 17.05 -13.74
C SER A 105 -15.73 15.59 -13.77
N PHE A 106 -14.99 14.68 -13.12
CA PHE A 106 -15.39 13.28 -12.98
C PHE A 106 -16.74 13.15 -12.26
N ARG A 107 -16.91 13.83 -11.11
CA ARG A 107 -18.16 13.81 -10.34
C ARG A 107 -19.33 14.45 -11.08
N LYS A 108 -19.09 15.49 -11.88
CA LYS A 108 -20.11 16.10 -12.74
C LYS A 108 -20.65 15.10 -13.78
N ASN A 109 -19.77 14.30 -14.39
CA ASN A 109 -20.14 13.38 -15.46
C ASN A 109 -20.65 12.03 -14.96
N TYR A 110 -20.13 11.55 -13.81
CA TYR A 110 -20.37 10.18 -13.34
C TYR A 110 -20.89 10.08 -11.90
N GLY A 111 -21.17 11.20 -11.21
CA GLY A 111 -21.52 11.20 -9.79
C GLY A 111 -22.77 10.39 -9.41
N SER A 112 -23.67 10.12 -10.36
CA SER A 112 -24.85 9.26 -10.17
C SER A 112 -24.66 7.80 -10.64
N THR A 113 -23.44 7.43 -11.07
CA THR A 113 -23.15 6.10 -11.60
C THR A 113 -23.05 5.09 -10.45
N LYS A 114 -23.79 3.98 -10.54
CA LYS A 114 -23.71 2.88 -9.57
C LYS A 114 -22.38 2.12 -9.70
N VAL A 115 -21.69 1.89 -8.59
CA VAL A 115 -20.39 1.18 -8.54
C VAL A 115 -20.42 -0.13 -7.74
N GLY A 116 -21.59 -0.47 -7.20
CA GLY A 116 -21.88 -1.66 -6.41
C GLY A 116 -23.29 -1.60 -5.82
N GLU A 117 -23.73 -2.71 -5.22
CA GLU A 117 -24.96 -2.81 -4.43
C GLU A 117 -24.60 -3.09 -2.96
N VAL A 118 -25.52 -2.82 -2.04
CA VAL A 118 -25.37 -3.08 -0.60
C VAL A 118 -26.43 -4.09 -0.13
N THR A 119 -26.03 -5.18 0.50
CA THR A 119 -26.88 -6.28 0.99
C THR A 119 -26.85 -6.40 2.51
N VAL A 120 -27.93 -6.96 3.09
CA VAL A 120 -28.01 -7.24 4.54
C VAL A 120 -26.95 -8.27 4.95
N ASP A 121 -26.94 -9.40 4.23
CA ASP A 121 -26.05 -10.52 4.47
C ASP A 121 -25.69 -11.20 3.13
N MET A 122 -24.92 -12.29 3.18
CA MET A 122 -24.57 -13.15 2.05
C MET A 122 -25.80 -13.46 1.17
N ALA A 123 -25.67 -13.40 -0.15
CA ALA A 123 -26.59 -14.14 -1.01
C ALA A 123 -26.32 -15.63 -0.81
N SER A 124 -27.22 -16.34 -0.11
CA SER A 124 -27.13 -17.81 -0.01
C SER A 124 -27.11 -18.44 -1.40
N LYS A 125 -26.38 -19.54 -1.57
CA LYS A 125 -26.06 -20.30 -2.79
C LYS A 125 -27.20 -20.65 -3.76
N LEU A 126 -28.44 -20.20 -3.54
CA LEU A 126 -29.59 -20.48 -4.41
C LEU A 126 -29.60 -19.70 -5.73
N ALA A 127 -28.72 -18.71 -5.94
CA ALA A 127 -28.56 -18.04 -7.23
C ALA A 127 -27.39 -18.67 -8.01
N LEU A 128 -27.67 -19.83 -8.60
CA LEU A 128 -26.78 -20.60 -9.45
C LEU A 128 -26.52 -19.87 -10.78
N ALA A 129 -25.65 -18.85 -10.80
CA ALA A 129 -24.81 -18.47 -11.95
C ALA A 129 -24.04 -17.17 -11.67
N LYS A 130 -22.72 -17.19 -11.92
CA LYS A 130 -21.75 -16.07 -11.98
C LYS A 130 -21.03 -15.74 -10.67
N SER A 131 -19.92 -16.46 -10.45
CA SER A 131 -18.56 -15.96 -10.17
C SER A 131 -18.35 -14.57 -9.51
N LEU A 132 -19.13 -14.20 -8.49
CA LEU A 132 -18.86 -13.05 -7.62
C LEU A 132 -18.54 -13.55 -6.21
N PRO A 133 -17.50 -13.00 -5.55
CA PRO A 133 -17.07 -13.48 -4.25
C PRO A 133 -18.13 -13.22 -3.16
N GLU A 134 -18.35 -14.25 -2.35
CA GLU A 134 -19.35 -14.36 -1.29
C GLU A 134 -18.99 -13.45 -0.10
N TYR A 135 -19.67 -12.30 0.09
CA TYR A 135 -19.46 -11.42 1.25
C TYR A 135 -20.76 -10.85 1.85
N SER A 136 -20.90 -10.92 3.18
CA SER A 136 -21.89 -10.18 3.98
C SER A 136 -21.48 -8.71 4.06
N GLN A 137 -22.37 -7.76 3.74
CA GLN A 137 -22.00 -6.35 3.57
C GLN A 137 -22.36 -5.49 4.80
N MET A 138 -23.60 -5.50 5.29
CA MET A 138 -23.97 -4.71 6.48
C MET A 138 -23.48 -5.36 7.79
N TYR A 139 -23.82 -6.63 8.04
CA TYR A 139 -23.35 -7.36 9.22
C TYR A 139 -21.87 -7.74 9.14
N GLY A 140 -21.34 -7.97 7.93
CA GLY A 140 -19.96 -8.38 7.71
C GLY A 140 -18.93 -7.25 7.70
N GLY A 141 -19.25 -6.07 8.23
CA GLY A 141 -18.30 -4.96 8.37
C GLY A 141 -17.90 -4.32 7.05
N MET A 142 -18.87 -3.97 6.20
CA MET A 142 -18.68 -3.33 4.89
C MET A 142 -17.85 -4.14 3.89
N ARG A 143 -17.71 -5.44 4.09
CA ARG A 143 -16.89 -6.31 3.23
C ARG A 143 -17.33 -6.24 1.77
N GLY A 144 -16.44 -5.82 0.89
CA GLY A 144 -16.72 -5.71 -0.55
C GLY A 144 -17.51 -4.46 -0.95
N ILE A 145 -17.87 -3.57 -0.02
CA ILE A 145 -18.45 -2.26 -0.33
C ILE A 145 -17.32 -1.31 -0.74
N LYS A 146 -17.45 -0.67 -1.90
CA LYS A 146 -16.58 0.46 -2.30
C LYS A 146 -17.05 1.73 -1.58
N GLY A 147 -16.58 1.95 -0.35
CA GLY A 147 -17.12 2.96 0.57
C GLY A 147 -16.35 4.28 0.67
N LEU A 148 -15.08 4.31 0.25
CA LEU A 148 -14.21 5.48 0.36
C LEU A 148 -13.30 5.64 -0.86
N VAL A 149 -12.66 6.81 -0.98
CA VAL A 149 -11.65 7.11 -2.00
C VAL A 149 -10.29 7.18 -1.31
N CYS A 150 -9.30 6.51 -1.88
CA CYS A 150 -7.90 6.56 -1.46
C CYS A 150 -7.04 6.71 -2.71
N GLU A 151 -6.25 7.77 -2.79
CA GLU A 151 -5.53 8.17 -4.01
C GLU A 151 -4.05 7.71 -4.00
N THR A 152 -3.52 7.34 -2.84
CA THR A 152 -2.09 7.09 -2.61
C THR A 152 -1.66 5.69 -3.04
N SER A 153 -2.51 4.68 -2.82
CA SER A 153 -2.22 3.30 -3.20
C SER A 153 -3.47 2.49 -3.54
N VAL A 154 -3.30 1.53 -4.45
CA VAL A 154 -4.37 0.62 -4.91
C VAL A 154 -3.80 -0.78 -5.08
N LEU A 155 -4.53 -1.79 -4.60
CA LEU A 155 -4.13 -3.19 -4.74
C LEU A 155 -4.48 -3.71 -6.13
N ASP A 156 -3.44 -4.07 -6.90
CA ASP A 156 -3.58 -4.85 -8.12
C ASP A 156 -3.71 -6.34 -7.74
N PRO A 157 -4.79 -7.04 -8.10
CA PRO A 157 -4.98 -8.45 -7.73
C PRO A 157 -3.90 -9.39 -8.27
N ASP A 158 -3.27 -9.00 -9.39
CA ASP A 158 -2.28 -9.80 -10.10
C ASP A 158 -0.85 -9.32 -9.82
N GLU A 159 -0.62 -8.04 -9.50
CA GLU A 159 0.73 -7.48 -9.26
C GLU A 159 1.02 -7.04 -7.82
N GLY A 160 0.01 -7.02 -6.95
CA GLY A 160 0.13 -6.56 -5.57
C GLY A 160 -0.07 -5.06 -5.39
N ILE A 161 0.31 -4.54 -4.23
CA ILE A 161 0.06 -3.14 -3.91
C ILE A 161 0.87 -2.23 -4.85
N ARG A 162 0.23 -1.17 -5.34
CA ARG A 162 0.85 -0.12 -6.14
C ARG A 162 0.81 1.21 -5.40
N PHE A 163 1.94 1.92 -5.35
CA PHE A 163 2.06 3.27 -4.83
C PHE A 163 1.99 4.25 -6.01
N ARG A 164 0.88 5.01 -6.12
CA ARG A 164 0.63 5.88 -7.28
C ARG A 164 0.89 5.18 -8.63
N ASP A 165 0.27 4.01 -8.79
CA ASP A 165 0.40 3.08 -9.92
C ASP A 165 1.75 2.35 -10.08
N LEU A 166 2.77 2.65 -9.28
CA LEU A 166 4.06 1.94 -9.31
C LEU A 166 4.05 0.73 -8.38
N SER A 167 4.41 -0.44 -8.91
CA SER A 167 4.60 -1.66 -8.12
C SER A 167 5.85 -1.58 -7.24
N ILE A 168 5.95 -2.46 -6.23
CA ILE A 168 7.14 -2.52 -5.36
C ILE A 168 8.45 -2.66 -6.17
N PRO A 169 8.58 -3.55 -7.18
CA PRO A 169 9.80 -3.64 -7.99
C PRO A 169 10.11 -2.39 -8.81
N GLU A 170 9.10 -1.61 -9.18
CA GLU A 170 9.29 -0.32 -9.88
C GLU A 170 9.79 0.76 -8.90
N CYS A 171 9.40 0.70 -7.62
CA CYS A 171 9.85 1.58 -6.55
C CYS A 171 11.25 1.23 -6.01
N GLN A 172 11.73 -0.01 -6.16
CA GLN A 172 13.02 -0.50 -5.65
C GLN A 172 14.26 -0.03 -6.42
N LYS A 173 14.15 0.89 -7.39
CA LYS A 173 15.29 1.44 -8.13
C LYS A 173 15.64 2.85 -7.66
N PRO A 174 16.12 3.06 -6.41
CA PRO A 174 16.46 4.39 -5.97
C PRO A 174 17.77 4.86 -6.60
N PRO A 175 17.95 6.17 -6.71
CA PRO A 175 19.27 6.73 -6.88
C PRO A 175 20.07 6.67 -5.55
N GLY A 176 21.34 6.27 -5.61
CA GLY A 176 22.33 6.46 -4.52
C GLY A 176 22.37 5.46 -3.35
N GLY A 177 21.57 4.38 -3.33
CA GLY A 177 21.56 3.35 -2.27
C GLY A 177 21.12 1.96 -2.78
N SER A 178 21.15 0.92 -1.93
CA SER A 178 20.70 -0.43 -2.35
C SER A 178 19.22 -0.68 -2.07
N GLU A 179 18.65 -0.03 -1.04
CA GLU A 179 17.22 -0.05 -0.73
C GLU A 179 16.57 1.34 -0.89
N PRO A 180 15.28 1.43 -1.26
CA PRO A 180 14.57 2.69 -1.46
C PRO A 180 14.42 3.50 -0.17
N LEU A 181 14.61 4.82 -0.27
CA LEU A 181 14.44 5.74 0.86
C LEU A 181 12.96 6.09 1.10
N PRO A 182 12.47 6.03 2.35
CA PRO A 182 11.09 6.40 2.68
C PRO A 182 10.70 7.83 2.30
N GLU A 183 11.65 8.77 2.33
CA GLU A 183 11.49 10.14 1.83
C GLU A 183 11.04 10.17 0.38
N GLY A 184 11.68 9.35 -0.45
CA GLY A 184 11.37 9.26 -1.86
C GLY A 184 9.99 8.65 -2.11
N LEU A 185 9.61 7.68 -1.30
CA LEU A 185 8.26 7.12 -1.36
C LEU A 185 7.21 8.14 -0.87
N PHE A 186 7.46 8.90 0.20
CA PHE A 186 6.53 9.94 0.64
C PHE A 186 6.30 10.99 -0.47
N TRP A 187 7.38 11.42 -1.14
CA TRP A 187 7.28 12.30 -2.30
C TRP A 187 6.39 11.69 -3.39
N LEU A 188 6.60 10.42 -3.74
CA LEU A 188 5.76 9.70 -4.70
C LEU A 188 4.30 9.70 -4.24
N LEU A 189 4.01 9.30 -3.01
CA LEU A 189 2.64 9.19 -2.49
C LEU A 189 1.92 10.55 -2.51
N ILE A 190 2.59 11.63 -2.16
CA ILE A 190 1.93 12.95 -2.08
C ILE A 190 1.87 13.68 -3.43
N THR A 191 2.82 13.45 -4.35
CA THR A 191 2.86 14.18 -5.65
C THR A 191 2.40 13.36 -6.85
N GLY A 192 2.49 12.03 -6.78
CA GLY A 192 2.34 11.13 -7.93
C GLY A 192 3.57 11.02 -8.83
N ASP A 193 4.66 11.73 -8.52
CA ASP A 193 5.88 11.78 -9.33
C ASP A 193 7.03 11.03 -8.64
N VAL A 194 7.92 10.43 -9.42
CA VAL A 194 9.17 9.87 -8.88
C VAL A 194 10.14 11.03 -8.59
N PRO A 195 10.65 11.19 -7.36
CA PRO A 195 11.54 12.29 -7.02
C PRO A 195 12.93 12.13 -7.63
N THR A 196 13.61 13.27 -7.79
CA THR A 196 15.06 13.33 -8.02
C THR A 196 15.86 13.20 -6.72
N ASP A 197 17.15 12.90 -6.82
CA ASP A 197 18.08 12.89 -5.66
C ASP A 197 18.04 14.18 -4.83
N ALA A 198 17.96 15.33 -5.50
CA ALA A 198 17.94 16.62 -4.84
C ALA A 198 16.66 16.81 -4.00
N GLN A 199 15.52 16.34 -4.51
CA GLN A 199 14.25 16.37 -3.82
C GLN A 199 14.25 15.43 -2.61
N VAL A 200 14.77 14.20 -2.76
CA VAL A 200 14.91 13.27 -1.63
C VAL A 200 15.77 13.86 -0.52
N LYS A 201 16.94 14.42 -0.86
CA LYS A 201 17.83 15.08 0.11
C LYS A 201 17.18 16.29 0.79
N ALA A 202 16.37 17.05 0.06
CA ALA A 202 15.63 18.18 0.62
C ALA A 202 14.63 17.72 1.68
N ILE A 203 13.89 16.62 1.42
CA ILE A 203 12.97 16.02 2.40
C ILE A 203 13.72 15.46 3.61
N SER A 204 14.83 14.74 3.41
CA SER A 204 15.63 14.22 4.52
C SER A 204 16.07 15.36 5.46
N LYS A 205 16.56 16.47 4.88
CA LYS A 205 16.94 17.67 5.65
C LYS A 205 15.73 18.29 6.36
N GLU A 206 14.62 18.47 5.64
CA GLU A 206 13.43 19.09 6.20
C GLU A 206 12.86 18.28 7.38
N TRP A 207 12.84 16.95 7.30
CA TRP A 207 12.43 16.11 8.42
C TRP A 207 13.42 16.16 9.58
N ALA A 208 14.73 16.19 9.33
CA ALA A 208 15.71 16.37 10.40
C ALA A 208 15.51 17.72 11.14
N ASP A 209 15.25 18.79 10.40
CA ASP A 209 15.04 20.14 10.97
C ASP A 209 13.71 20.27 11.75
N ARG A 210 12.71 19.41 11.47
CA ARG A 210 11.37 19.45 12.09
C ARG A 210 11.19 18.49 13.29
N ALA A 211 12.20 17.68 13.60
CA ALA A 211 12.06 16.52 14.48
C ALA A 211 12.13 16.83 16.00
N GLU A 212 12.31 18.09 16.40
CA GLU A 212 12.35 18.48 17.80
C GLU A 212 11.03 18.18 18.54
N LEU A 213 11.12 17.62 19.74
CA LEU A 213 9.97 17.37 20.61
C LEU A 213 9.85 18.46 21.69
N PRO A 214 8.63 18.95 21.96
CA PRO A 214 8.43 19.86 23.07
C PRO A 214 8.66 19.14 24.41
N ALA A 215 9.18 19.86 25.40
CA ALA A 215 9.62 19.29 26.68
C ALA A 215 8.55 18.48 27.41
N HIS A 216 7.28 18.89 27.32
CA HIS A 216 6.17 18.20 27.99
C HIS A 216 5.88 16.81 27.38
N VAL A 217 6.16 16.60 26.08
CA VAL A 217 6.04 15.28 25.43
C VAL A 217 7.17 14.37 25.87
N VAL A 218 8.40 14.90 25.95
CA VAL A 218 9.56 14.16 26.48
C VAL A 218 9.31 13.74 27.93
N GLN A 219 8.80 14.67 28.76
CA GLN A 219 8.45 14.38 30.15
C GLN A 219 7.37 13.30 30.27
N LEU A 220 6.32 13.34 29.43
CA LEU A 220 5.32 12.29 29.38
C LEU A 220 5.97 10.93 29.09
N LEU A 221 6.75 10.83 28.02
CA LEU A 221 7.39 9.57 27.60
C LEU A 221 8.31 8.98 28.66
N ASN A 222 9.05 9.82 29.39
CA ASN A 222 9.96 9.38 30.45
C ASN A 222 9.25 8.97 31.74
N ASN A 223 8.01 9.41 31.94
CA ASN A 223 7.24 9.12 33.15
C ASN A 223 6.26 7.95 32.98
N LEU A 224 6.03 7.46 31.76
CA LEU A 224 5.17 6.31 31.52
C LEU A 224 5.82 5.04 32.10
N PRO A 225 5.10 4.21 32.88
CA PRO A 225 5.61 2.94 33.36
C PRO A 225 5.99 2.01 32.19
N THR A 226 7.06 1.23 32.36
CA THR A 226 7.51 0.24 31.35
C THR A 226 6.49 -0.86 31.08
N THR A 227 5.49 -1.03 31.96
CA THR A 227 4.36 -1.96 31.78
C THR A 227 3.31 -1.45 30.79
N VAL A 228 3.31 -0.17 30.43
CA VAL A 228 2.38 0.37 29.42
C VAL A 228 2.79 -0.14 28.05
N HIS A 229 1.85 -0.70 27.29
CA HIS A 229 2.15 -1.25 25.97
C HIS A 229 2.77 -0.19 25.03
N PRO A 230 3.81 -0.49 24.24
CA PRO A 230 4.49 0.50 23.39
C PRO A 230 3.55 1.27 22.44
N MET A 231 2.56 0.60 21.86
CA MET A 231 1.54 1.27 21.03
C MET A 231 0.67 2.27 21.82
N SER A 232 0.36 1.98 23.07
CA SER A 232 -0.38 2.91 23.94
C SER A 232 0.48 4.12 24.30
N GLN A 233 1.77 3.92 24.58
CA GLN A 233 2.72 5.01 24.79
C GLN A 233 2.82 5.91 23.55
N LEU A 234 2.94 5.30 22.36
CA LEU A 234 3.01 6.01 21.08
C LEU A 234 1.75 6.83 20.84
N SER A 235 0.57 6.22 20.92
CA SER A 235 -0.71 6.91 20.71
C SER A 235 -0.92 8.07 21.68
N ALA A 236 -0.57 7.90 22.97
CA ALA A 236 -0.65 8.95 23.96
C ALA A 236 0.29 10.13 23.63
N ALA A 237 1.55 9.84 23.30
CA ALA A 237 2.52 10.87 22.93
C ALA A 237 2.11 11.64 21.67
N ILE A 238 1.62 10.94 20.64
CA ILE A 238 1.09 11.59 19.43
C ILE A 238 -0.14 12.45 19.75
N THR A 239 -1.03 11.99 20.61
CA THR A 239 -2.19 12.79 21.05
C THR A 239 -1.75 14.09 21.71
N VAL A 240 -0.74 14.04 22.60
CA VAL A 240 -0.23 15.22 23.31
C VAL A 240 0.55 16.16 22.38
N LEU A 241 1.19 15.64 21.34
CA LEU A 241 1.83 16.45 20.30
C LEU A 241 0.86 17.35 19.52
N ASN A 242 -0.47 17.14 19.60
CA ASN A 242 -1.44 18.07 18.98
C ASN A 242 -1.36 19.49 19.56
N THR A 243 -0.73 19.70 20.72
CA THR A 243 -0.40 21.03 21.24
C THR A 243 0.37 21.90 20.24
N GLU A 244 1.11 21.26 19.32
CA GLU A 244 1.90 21.90 18.27
C GLU A 244 1.12 22.07 16.95
N SER A 245 -0.15 21.64 16.87
CA SER A 245 -0.91 21.61 15.62
C SER A 245 -1.16 23.01 15.04
N LYS A 246 -0.57 23.25 13.86
CA LYS A 246 -0.79 24.43 13.05
C LYS A 246 -2.18 24.42 12.42
N PHE A 247 -2.70 23.25 12.05
CA PHE A 247 -4.05 23.12 11.50
C PHE A 247 -5.11 23.50 12.54
N ALA A 248 -5.04 22.95 13.76
CA ALA A 248 -5.99 23.27 14.83
C ALA A 248 -6.02 24.77 15.15
N LYS A 249 -4.83 25.40 15.23
CA LYS A 249 -4.70 26.85 15.44
C LYS A 249 -5.27 27.66 14.27
N ALA A 250 -4.96 27.30 13.03
CA ALA A 250 -5.44 28.00 11.84
C ALA A 250 -6.96 27.87 11.67
N TYR A 251 -7.52 26.68 11.92
CA TYR A 251 -8.96 26.44 11.91
C TYR A 251 -9.68 27.31 12.94
N SER A 252 -9.18 27.35 14.18
CA SER A 252 -9.73 28.19 15.25
C SER A 252 -9.65 29.69 14.94
N SER A 253 -8.67 30.09 14.12
CA SER A 253 -8.49 31.46 13.64
C SER A 253 -9.32 31.79 12.39
N GLY A 254 -10.17 30.87 11.92
CA GLY A 254 -11.09 31.11 10.80
C GLY A 254 -10.46 31.00 9.41
N VAL A 255 -9.39 30.20 9.24
CA VAL A 255 -8.78 29.98 7.93
C VAL A 255 -9.79 29.45 6.89
N HIS A 256 -9.68 29.92 5.65
CA HIS A 256 -10.58 29.51 4.58
C HIS A 256 -10.41 28.03 4.19
N LYS A 257 -11.52 27.34 3.88
CA LYS A 257 -11.54 25.90 3.54
C LYS A 257 -10.54 25.49 2.46
N SER A 258 -10.34 26.32 1.43
CA SER A 258 -9.39 26.02 0.34
C SER A 258 -7.92 25.97 0.78
N LYS A 259 -7.62 26.45 2.00
CA LYS A 259 -6.28 26.51 2.58
C LYS A 259 -6.05 25.45 3.66
N TYR A 260 -7.05 24.63 4.00
CA TYR A 260 -6.91 23.59 5.02
C TYR A 260 -5.73 22.66 4.77
N TRP A 261 -5.56 22.22 3.52
CA TRP A 261 -4.46 21.32 3.15
C TRP A 261 -3.08 21.90 3.41
N GLU A 262 -2.91 23.23 3.36
CA GLU A 262 -1.60 23.87 3.57
C GLU A 262 -1.12 23.72 5.02
N TYR A 263 -2.03 23.72 5.99
CA TYR A 263 -1.72 23.53 7.41
C TYR A 263 -1.71 22.05 7.79
N THR A 264 -2.58 21.24 7.17
CA THR A 264 -2.52 19.78 7.28
C THR A 264 -1.19 19.23 6.74
N TYR A 265 -0.65 19.81 5.67
CA TYR A 265 0.69 19.49 5.15
C TYR A 265 1.78 19.77 6.19
N GLU A 266 1.75 20.95 6.83
CA GLU A 266 2.75 21.29 7.85
C GLU A 266 2.71 20.31 9.03
N ASP A 267 1.52 20.02 9.55
CA ASP A 267 1.34 19.09 10.66
C ASP A 267 1.73 17.65 10.26
N ALA A 268 1.45 17.24 9.02
CA ALA A 268 1.89 15.95 8.49
C ALA A 268 3.41 15.83 8.42
N MET A 269 4.10 16.86 7.90
CA MET A 269 5.57 16.91 7.82
C MET A 269 6.20 16.90 9.22
N ASP A 270 5.65 17.69 10.15
CA ASP A 270 6.14 17.74 11.53
C ASP A 270 5.89 16.41 12.27
N LEU A 271 4.73 15.78 12.08
CA LEU A 271 4.43 14.46 12.65
C LEU A 271 5.43 13.41 12.16
N ILE A 272 5.64 13.30 10.84
CA ILE A 272 6.56 12.31 10.25
C ILE A 272 7.99 12.53 10.76
N ALA A 273 8.43 13.79 10.85
CA ALA A 273 9.74 14.15 11.39
C ALA A 273 9.91 13.73 12.86
N LYS A 274 8.90 13.96 13.71
CA LYS A 274 8.94 13.70 15.15
C LYS A 274 8.72 12.22 15.51
N LEU A 275 8.12 11.43 14.61
CA LEU A 275 7.74 10.05 14.87
C LEU A 275 8.90 9.13 15.27
N PRO A 276 10.05 9.11 14.56
CA PRO A 276 11.21 8.31 14.97
C PRO A 276 11.74 8.67 16.35
N VAL A 277 11.69 9.96 16.72
CA VAL A 277 12.16 10.44 18.03
C VAL A 277 11.28 9.87 19.14
N VAL A 278 9.95 10.02 19.01
CA VAL A 278 8.97 9.43 19.95
C VAL A 278 9.12 7.92 20.03
N ALA A 279 9.16 7.23 18.88
CA ALA A 279 9.26 5.79 18.81
C ALA A 279 10.55 5.28 19.47
N ALA A 280 11.70 5.88 19.13
CA ALA A 280 12.98 5.52 19.72
C ALA A 280 13.01 5.77 21.23
N THR A 281 12.46 6.88 21.73
CA THR A 281 12.35 7.12 23.17
C THR A 281 11.53 6.02 23.85
N ILE A 282 10.40 5.60 23.26
CA ILE A 282 9.60 4.48 23.79
C ILE A 282 10.43 3.18 23.83
N TYR A 283 11.16 2.88 22.75
CA TYR A 283 12.01 1.69 22.69
C TYR A 283 13.08 1.70 23.78
N ARG A 284 13.79 2.83 23.93
CA ARG A 284 14.85 2.98 24.92
C ARG A 284 14.33 2.90 26.35
N ASN A 285 13.23 3.59 26.65
CA ASN A 285 12.61 3.59 27.97
C ASN A 285 12.09 2.20 28.33
N SER A 286 11.48 1.50 27.39
CA SER A 286 10.83 0.21 27.66
C SER A 286 11.80 -0.97 27.68
N PHE A 287 12.90 -0.91 26.92
CA PHE A 287 13.74 -2.09 26.65
C PHE A 287 15.25 -1.88 26.82
N LYS A 288 15.72 -0.65 27.06
CA LYS A 288 17.14 -0.28 27.16
C LYS A 288 17.40 0.69 28.32
N ASP A 289 16.72 0.48 29.44
CA ASP A 289 16.90 1.19 30.72
C ASP A 289 16.83 2.73 30.63
N GLY A 290 16.06 3.27 29.68
CA GLY A 290 15.93 4.72 29.49
C GLY A 290 17.20 5.39 28.96
N SER A 291 18.07 4.64 28.27
CA SER A 291 19.22 5.23 27.58
C SER A 291 18.78 6.33 26.61
N GLY A 292 19.47 7.48 26.64
CA GLY A 292 19.15 8.58 25.75
C GLY A 292 19.22 8.18 24.27
N ILE A 293 18.40 8.82 23.44
CA ILE A 293 18.31 8.54 22.00
C ILE A 293 19.43 9.20 21.16
N GLY A 294 20.30 10.01 21.77
CA GLY A 294 21.32 10.77 21.04
C GLY A 294 20.74 11.99 20.31
N ALA A 295 21.52 12.53 19.37
CA ALA A 295 21.14 13.69 18.57
C ALA A 295 20.85 13.27 17.12
N ILE A 296 20.00 14.05 16.45
CA ILE A 296 19.72 13.89 15.02
C ILE A 296 20.89 14.42 14.21
N ASP A 297 21.36 13.63 13.26
CA ASP A 297 22.33 14.06 12.26
C ASP A 297 21.57 14.61 11.04
N THR A 298 21.61 15.93 10.88
CA THR A 298 20.92 16.65 9.79
C THR A 298 21.47 16.35 8.40
N SER A 299 22.61 15.66 8.30
CA SER A 299 23.22 15.22 7.03
C SER A 299 22.75 13.84 6.57
N LYS A 300 21.95 13.14 7.38
CA LYS A 300 21.54 11.75 7.17
C LYS A 300 20.04 11.64 6.87
N ASP A 301 19.66 10.54 6.25
CA ASP A 301 18.26 10.21 5.98
C ASP A 301 17.50 9.81 7.25
N TRP A 302 16.18 9.77 7.11
CA TRP A 302 15.22 9.51 8.18
C TRP A 302 15.42 8.14 8.83
N SER A 303 15.67 7.11 8.01
CA SER A 303 15.85 5.74 8.50
C SER A 303 17.17 5.55 9.22
N TYR A 304 18.24 6.19 8.73
CA TYR A 304 19.53 6.26 9.43
C TYR A 304 19.34 6.88 10.82
N ASN A 305 18.76 8.08 10.90
CA ASN A 305 18.54 8.72 12.19
C ASN A 305 17.68 7.85 13.13
N PHE A 306 16.63 7.22 12.61
CA PHE A 306 15.80 6.34 13.42
C PHE A 306 16.56 5.15 14.01
N THR A 307 17.35 4.45 13.19
CA THR A 307 18.16 3.30 13.65
C THR A 307 19.24 3.69 14.65
N GLN A 308 19.92 4.82 14.44
CA GLN A 308 20.87 5.37 15.43
C GLN A 308 20.18 5.64 16.77
N MET A 309 19.00 6.30 16.74
CA MET A 309 18.25 6.59 17.96
C MET A 309 17.77 5.31 18.66
N LEU A 310 17.42 4.26 17.92
CA LEU A 310 17.11 2.93 18.48
C LEU A 310 18.34 2.21 19.07
N GLY A 311 19.55 2.59 18.66
CA GLY A 311 20.81 2.01 19.13
C GLY A 311 21.39 0.95 18.22
N TYR A 312 21.06 1.02 16.93
CA TYR A 312 21.58 0.11 15.91
C TYR A 312 22.34 0.89 14.86
N ASP A 313 23.63 0.57 14.72
CA ASP A 313 24.56 1.19 13.78
C ASP A 313 25.04 0.25 12.67
N ASN A 314 24.59 -1.01 12.70
CA ASN A 314 24.86 -1.98 11.65
C ASN A 314 24.32 -1.45 10.29
N PRO A 315 25.17 -1.21 9.27
CA PRO A 315 24.76 -0.64 8.00
C PRO A 315 23.65 -1.45 7.28
N GLU A 316 23.64 -2.76 7.42
CA GLU A 316 22.60 -3.61 6.82
C GLU A 316 21.27 -3.48 7.55
N PHE A 317 21.27 -3.26 8.87
CA PHE A 317 20.03 -2.96 9.60
C PHE A 317 19.43 -1.61 9.18
N ILE A 318 20.29 -0.65 8.81
CA ILE A 318 19.86 0.64 8.25
C ILE A 318 19.18 0.43 6.90
N GLU A 319 19.77 -0.38 6.01
CA GLU A 319 19.13 -0.77 4.74
C GLU A 319 17.82 -1.52 4.96
N LEU A 320 17.78 -2.46 5.92
CA LEU A 320 16.55 -3.14 6.29
C LEU A 320 15.47 -2.15 6.74
N MET A 321 15.83 -1.15 7.56
CA MET A 321 14.89 -0.16 8.04
C MET A 321 14.35 0.72 6.89
N ARG A 322 15.22 1.13 5.95
CA ARG A 322 14.81 1.85 4.73
C ARG A 322 13.78 1.04 3.92
N LEU A 323 14.06 -0.24 3.68
CA LEU A 323 13.14 -1.14 2.99
C LEU A 323 11.83 -1.33 3.78
N TYR A 324 11.92 -1.64 5.08
CA TYR A 324 10.78 -1.90 5.95
C TYR A 324 9.82 -0.72 5.99
N LEU A 325 10.34 0.50 6.22
CA LEU A 325 9.55 1.71 6.31
C LEU A 325 8.94 2.10 4.97
N THR A 326 9.58 1.73 3.85
CA THR A 326 9.04 1.94 2.51
C THR A 326 7.86 0.99 2.23
N ILE A 327 8.01 -0.32 2.42
CA ILE A 327 7.03 -1.29 1.95
C ILE A 327 5.77 -1.42 2.83
N HIS A 328 5.82 -0.94 4.08
CA HIS A 328 4.66 -0.92 4.99
C HIS A 328 3.91 0.43 4.98
N SER A 329 4.39 1.39 4.18
CA SER A 329 3.98 2.80 4.21
C SER A 329 2.50 3.01 3.93
N ASP A 330 1.94 2.25 3.00
CA ASP A 330 0.53 2.34 2.64
C ASP A 330 -0.03 1.01 2.10
N HIS A 331 -1.34 0.81 2.22
CA HIS A 331 -2.03 -0.36 1.64
C HIS A 331 -3.53 -0.10 1.53
N GLU A 332 -3.91 0.79 0.61
CA GLU A 332 -5.26 1.32 0.42
C GLU A 332 -5.82 2.01 1.69
N GLY A 333 -7.04 2.53 1.60
CA GLY A 333 -7.72 3.19 2.73
C GLY A 333 -8.64 2.29 3.55
N GLY A 334 -8.88 1.05 3.12
CA GLY A 334 -9.89 0.16 3.74
C GLY A 334 -9.42 -0.59 5.00
N ASN A 335 -8.12 -0.58 5.28
CA ASN A 335 -7.58 -1.17 6.51
C ASN A 335 -7.89 -0.26 7.71
N VAL A 336 -8.04 -0.86 8.91
CA VAL A 336 -8.57 -0.17 10.10
C VAL A 336 -7.78 1.09 10.45
N SER A 337 -6.44 1.05 10.38
CA SER A 337 -5.63 2.22 10.73
C SER A 337 -5.79 3.37 9.73
N ALA A 338 -5.72 3.09 8.43
CA ALA A 338 -5.92 4.11 7.40
C ALA A 338 -7.35 4.67 7.40
N HIS A 339 -8.36 3.80 7.51
CA HIS A 339 -9.76 4.22 7.57
C HIS A 339 -10.03 5.07 8.81
N THR A 340 -9.45 4.72 9.96
CA THR A 340 -9.62 5.52 11.19
C THR A 340 -8.99 6.91 11.07
N VAL A 341 -7.79 7.02 10.47
CA VAL A 341 -7.17 8.34 10.19
C VAL A 341 -8.07 9.17 9.28
N HIS A 342 -8.59 8.58 8.20
CA HIS A 342 -9.50 9.24 7.28
C HIS A 342 -10.80 9.68 7.97
N LEU A 343 -11.44 8.78 8.73
CA LEU A 343 -12.69 9.00 9.44
C LEU A 343 -12.57 10.15 10.45
N VAL A 344 -11.57 10.10 11.33
CA VAL A 344 -11.33 11.16 12.33
C VAL A 344 -10.95 12.47 11.64
N GLY A 345 -10.09 12.41 10.62
CA GLY A 345 -9.73 13.57 9.82
C GLY A 345 -10.91 14.19 9.07
N SER A 346 -11.92 13.41 8.69
CA SER A 346 -13.13 13.90 7.99
C SER A 346 -13.98 14.83 8.87
N ALA A 347 -13.84 14.71 10.20
CA ALA A 347 -14.43 15.64 11.17
C ALA A 347 -13.59 16.92 11.37
N LEU A 348 -12.55 17.12 10.55
CA LEU A 348 -11.57 18.20 10.66
C LEU A 348 -10.76 18.16 11.97
N SER A 349 -10.50 16.98 12.52
CA SER A 349 -9.42 16.80 13.48
C SER A 349 -8.06 16.96 12.77
N ASP A 350 -7.08 17.50 13.48
CA ASP A 350 -5.72 17.67 12.96
C ASP A 350 -5.01 16.31 12.73
N PRO A 351 -3.88 16.30 11.99
CA PRO A 351 -3.12 15.09 11.72
C PRO A 351 -2.66 14.30 12.94
N TYR A 352 -2.33 14.96 14.06
CA TYR A 352 -1.89 14.26 15.27
C TYR A 352 -3.02 13.44 15.89
N LEU A 353 -4.18 14.07 16.10
CA LEU A 353 -5.35 13.37 16.65
C LEU A 353 -5.85 12.26 15.73
N SER A 354 -5.86 12.52 14.42
CA SER A 354 -6.26 11.53 13.42
C SER A 354 -5.32 10.32 13.40
N PHE A 355 -4.00 10.57 13.48
CA PHE A 355 -3.00 9.51 13.48
C PHE A 355 -3.02 8.71 14.79
N ALA A 356 -3.14 9.37 15.95
CA ALA A 356 -3.26 8.68 17.25
C ALA A 356 -4.47 7.72 17.28
N ALA A 357 -5.61 8.14 16.75
CA ALA A 357 -6.76 7.24 16.60
C ALA A 357 -6.46 6.06 15.66
N GLY A 358 -5.79 6.32 14.53
CA GLY A 358 -5.31 5.26 13.62
C GLY A 358 -4.36 4.27 14.28
N LEU A 359 -3.48 4.73 15.18
CA LEU A 359 -2.57 3.89 15.97
C LEU A 359 -3.34 2.99 16.96
N ASN A 360 -4.43 3.49 17.55
CA ASN A 360 -5.30 2.67 18.41
C ASN A 360 -5.95 1.54 17.61
N GLY A 361 -6.41 1.83 16.40
CA GLY A 361 -6.91 0.81 15.46
C GLY A 361 -5.81 -0.18 15.04
N LEU A 362 -4.58 0.31 14.83
CA LEU A 362 -3.42 -0.52 14.48
C LEU A 362 -3.01 -1.45 15.62
N ALA A 363 -3.15 -1.03 16.88
CA ALA A 363 -2.87 -1.86 18.05
C ALA A 363 -3.87 -3.03 18.22
N GLY A 364 -4.98 -3.02 17.47
CA GLY A 364 -5.95 -4.12 17.48
C GLY A 364 -5.31 -5.44 17.01
N PRO A 365 -5.53 -6.56 17.72
CA PRO A 365 -4.95 -7.87 17.35
C PRO A 365 -5.24 -8.32 15.92
N LEU A 366 -6.41 -8.00 15.39
CA LEU A 366 -6.83 -8.35 14.03
C LEU A 366 -6.20 -7.47 12.93
N HIS A 367 -5.31 -6.54 13.29
CA HIS A 367 -4.65 -5.64 12.35
C HIS A 367 -3.13 -5.65 12.51
N GLY A 368 -2.62 -5.26 13.68
CA GLY A 368 -1.18 -4.98 13.84
C GLY A 368 -0.32 -6.11 14.40
N LEU A 369 -0.86 -7.33 14.63
CA LEU A 369 -0.12 -8.43 15.28
C LEU A 369 0.35 -9.55 14.37
N ALA A 370 0.04 -9.51 13.06
CA ALA A 370 0.34 -10.60 12.13
C ALA A 370 1.83 -10.99 12.11
N ASN A 371 2.73 -10.00 12.16
CA ASN A 371 4.19 -10.23 12.24
C ASN A 371 4.57 -11.02 13.51
N GLN A 372 4.08 -10.60 14.68
CA GLN A 372 4.34 -11.29 15.94
C GLN A 372 3.76 -12.71 15.95
N GLU A 373 2.54 -12.89 15.43
CA GLU A 373 1.87 -14.21 15.35
C GLU A 373 2.67 -15.19 14.48
N VAL A 374 3.22 -14.72 13.35
CA VAL A 374 4.12 -15.52 12.50
C VAL A 374 5.35 -15.95 13.27
N LEU A 375 6.03 -15.04 13.98
CA LEU A 375 7.23 -15.40 14.75
C LEU A 375 6.95 -16.41 15.86
N LEU A 376 5.88 -16.21 16.63
CA LEU A 376 5.48 -17.14 17.69
C LEU A 376 5.15 -18.53 17.11
N TRP A 377 4.50 -18.57 15.95
CA TRP A 377 4.20 -19.82 15.26
C TRP A 377 5.49 -20.51 14.76
N LEU A 378 6.43 -19.76 14.17
CA LEU A 378 7.73 -20.27 13.73
C LEU A 378 8.56 -20.82 14.91
N GLN A 379 8.53 -20.13 16.05
CA GLN A 379 9.19 -20.61 17.28
C GLN A 379 8.58 -21.93 17.78
N LYS A 380 7.25 -22.02 17.83
CA LYS A 380 6.55 -23.26 18.20
C LYS A 380 6.88 -24.41 17.23
N LEU A 381 6.92 -24.11 15.94
CA LEU A 381 7.30 -25.08 14.92
C LEU A 381 8.73 -25.58 15.15
N ARG A 382 9.69 -24.66 15.27
CA ARG A 382 11.11 -24.96 15.53
C ARG A 382 11.31 -25.76 16.82
N GLN A 383 10.56 -25.46 17.89
CA GLN A 383 10.59 -26.22 19.15
C GLN A 383 10.10 -27.66 18.98
N GLN A 384 9.16 -27.93 18.07
CA GLN A 384 8.61 -29.27 17.87
C GLN A 384 9.44 -30.11 16.90
N VAL A 385 9.95 -29.53 15.81
CA VAL A 385 10.70 -30.27 14.79
C VAL A 385 12.22 -30.20 14.98
N GLY A 386 12.70 -29.33 15.86
CA GLY A 386 14.12 -29.07 16.09
C GLY A 386 14.77 -28.24 14.97
N ASP A 387 16.09 -28.08 15.05
CA ASP A 387 16.89 -27.35 14.04
C ASP A 387 17.30 -28.21 12.84
N LYS A 388 17.19 -29.53 12.99
CA LYS A 388 17.49 -30.53 11.97
C LYS A 388 16.22 -31.32 11.68
N TYR A 389 15.37 -30.75 10.83
CA TYR A 389 14.10 -31.36 10.42
C TYR A 389 14.14 -31.79 8.96
N THR A 390 13.35 -32.81 8.63
CA THR A 390 13.07 -33.18 7.24
C THR A 390 11.89 -32.38 6.70
N GLU A 391 11.77 -32.31 5.38
CA GLU A 391 10.59 -31.69 4.73
C GLU A 391 9.29 -32.40 5.14
N GLU A 392 9.34 -33.71 5.41
CA GLU A 392 8.20 -34.51 5.87
C GLU A 392 7.73 -34.09 7.27
N GLN A 393 8.65 -33.91 8.23
CA GLN A 393 8.33 -33.41 9.57
C GLN A 393 7.70 -32.02 9.53
N LEU A 394 8.16 -31.16 8.60
CA LEU A 394 7.57 -29.85 8.37
C LEU A 394 6.14 -29.95 7.82
N LYS A 395 5.91 -30.82 6.82
CA LYS A 395 4.58 -31.12 6.27
C LYS A 395 3.63 -31.62 7.35
N ASP A 396 4.08 -32.54 8.19
CA ASP A 396 3.28 -33.11 9.28
C ASP A 396 2.84 -32.05 10.28
N PHE A 397 3.74 -31.14 10.67
CA PHE A 397 3.39 -30.03 11.55
C PHE A 397 2.34 -29.10 10.92
N ILE A 398 2.49 -28.77 9.64
CA ILE A 398 1.55 -27.91 8.91
C ILE A 398 0.16 -28.60 8.81
N TRP A 399 0.13 -29.88 8.45
CA TRP A 399 -1.11 -30.66 8.41
C TRP A 399 -1.77 -30.75 9.77
N LYS A 400 -1.01 -30.97 10.85
CA LYS A 400 -1.52 -30.99 12.22
C LYS A 400 -2.14 -29.64 12.59
N THR A 401 -1.50 -28.54 12.22
CA THR A 401 -2.02 -27.18 12.41
C THR A 401 -3.38 -27.03 11.70
N LEU A 402 -3.45 -27.34 10.41
CA LEU A 402 -4.68 -27.21 9.61
C LEU A 402 -5.80 -28.15 10.08
N LYS A 403 -5.49 -29.40 10.42
CA LYS A 403 -6.46 -30.40 10.94
C LYS A 403 -7.01 -30.04 12.31
N SER A 404 -6.28 -29.24 13.09
CA SER A 404 -6.76 -28.69 14.37
C SER A 404 -7.74 -27.52 14.23
N GLY A 405 -8.02 -27.09 12.99
CA GLY A 405 -8.85 -25.90 12.71
C GLY A 405 -8.09 -24.58 12.77
N GLN A 406 -6.78 -24.62 13.00
CA GLN A 406 -5.90 -23.44 12.96
C GLN A 406 -5.51 -23.10 11.52
N VAL A 407 -5.09 -21.86 11.30
CA VAL A 407 -4.51 -21.38 10.03
C VAL A 407 -2.98 -21.33 10.12
N VAL A 408 -2.31 -21.26 8.97
CA VAL A 408 -0.88 -20.93 8.91
C VAL A 408 -0.75 -19.39 8.85
N PRO A 409 -0.23 -18.72 9.89
CA PRO A 409 -0.13 -17.26 9.91
C PRO A 409 0.67 -16.73 8.73
N GLY A 410 0.21 -15.62 8.16
CA GLY A 410 0.85 -14.99 7.00
C GLY A 410 0.51 -15.62 5.64
N TYR A 411 -0.25 -16.72 5.58
CA TYR A 411 -0.67 -17.38 4.33
C TYR A 411 -2.20 -17.36 4.16
N GLY A 412 -2.69 -17.32 2.91
CA GLY A 412 -4.12 -17.48 2.61
C GLY A 412 -4.89 -16.18 2.37
N HIS A 413 -4.32 -15.26 1.58
CA HIS A 413 -4.91 -13.95 1.34
C HIS A 413 -6.19 -13.99 0.49
N ALA A 414 -7.19 -13.15 0.79
CA ALA A 414 -8.48 -13.16 0.09
C ALA A 414 -8.41 -12.64 -1.37
N VAL A 415 -7.52 -11.68 -1.64
CA VAL A 415 -7.44 -10.95 -2.93
C VAL A 415 -6.22 -11.31 -3.78
N LEU A 416 -4.99 -11.17 -3.24
CA LEU A 416 -3.72 -11.46 -3.94
C LEU A 416 -3.66 -12.87 -4.50
N ARG A 417 -3.40 -13.00 -5.82
CA ARG A 417 -3.34 -14.31 -6.52
C ARG A 417 -1.95 -14.92 -6.62
N LYS A 418 -0.92 -14.15 -6.28
CA LYS A 418 0.50 -14.55 -6.23
C LYS A 418 1.14 -14.09 -4.93
N THR A 419 2.38 -14.50 -4.68
CA THR A 419 3.20 -14.02 -3.56
C THR A 419 3.22 -12.49 -3.53
N ASP A 420 2.93 -11.93 -2.36
CA ASP A 420 2.99 -10.49 -2.12
C ASP A 420 4.38 -9.96 -2.50
N PRO A 421 4.50 -8.95 -3.38
CA PRO A 421 5.81 -8.42 -3.76
C PRO A 421 6.59 -7.87 -2.56
N ARG A 422 5.92 -7.48 -1.47
CA ARG A 422 6.56 -7.06 -0.22
C ARG A 422 7.16 -8.23 0.57
N TYR A 423 6.63 -9.45 0.41
CA TYR A 423 7.29 -10.66 0.90
C TYR A 423 8.55 -10.93 0.06
N THR A 424 8.42 -10.81 -1.26
CA THR A 424 9.52 -11.08 -2.20
C THR A 424 10.73 -10.18 -1.97
N CYS A 425 10.56 -8.86 -1.82
CA CYS A 425 11.69 -7.96 -1.58
C CYS A 425 12.41 -8.24 -0.24
N GLN A 426 11.66 -8.59 0.81
CA GLN A 426 12.24 -9.01 2.10
C GLN A 426 13.00 -10.33 1.98
N ARG A 427 12.50 -11.24 1.15
CA ARG A 427 13.19 -12.48 0.83
C ARG A 427 14.49 -12.24 0.06
N GLU A 428 14.48 -11.35 -0.92
CA GLU A 428 15.68 -10.95 -1.66
C GLU A 428 16.73 -10.34 -0.74
N PHE A 429 16.30 -9.45 0.17
CA PHE A 429 17.16 -8.90 1.22
C PHE A 429 17.78 -10.02 2.07
N ALA A 430 16.98 -10.97 2.54
CA ALA A 430 17.46 -12.08 3.37
C ALA A 430 18.46 -12.99 2.64
N LEU A 431 18.18 -13.33 1.38
CA LEU A 431 19.08 -14.14 0.55
C LEU A 431 20.44 -13.47 0.35
N LYS A 432 20.48 -12.14 0.33
CA LYS A 432 21.72 -11.37 0.17
C LYS A 432 22.50 -11.20 1.48
N HIS A 433 21.81 -10.99 2.60
CA HIS A 433 22.45 -10.54 3.85
C HIS A 433 22.46 -11.58 4.98
N LEU A 434 21.53 -12.54 4.99
CA LEU A 434 21.42 -13.56 6.04
C LEU A 434 20.97 -14.95 5.51
N PRO A 435 21.58 -15.49 4.43
CA PRO A 435 21.13 -16.75 3.83
C PRO A 435 21.30 -17.97 4.74
N GLU A 436 22.25 -17.91 5.65
CA GLU A 436 22.58 -19.00 6.60
C GLU A 436 21.85 -18.87 7.94
N ASP A 437 21.02 -17.84 8.14
CA ASP A 437 20.26 -17.71 9.38
C ASP A 437 19.23 -18.85 9.52
N PRO A 438 19.23 -19.63 10.62
CA PRO A 438 18.33 -20.77 10.77
C PRO A 438 16.84 -20.41 10.72
N LEU A 439 16.47 -19.22 11.21
CA LEU A 439 15.08 -18.79 11.23
C LEU A 439 14.61 -18.34 9.83
N PHE A 440 15.49 -17.70 9.05
CA PHE A 440 15.26 -17.43 7.63
C PHE A 440 15.17 -18.73 6.81
N GLN A 441 16.08 -19.69 7.01
CA GLN A 441 16.00 -20.99 6.34
C GLN A 441 14.67 -21.70 6.63
N LEU A 442 14.18 -21.58 7.87
CA LEU A 442 12.86 -22.08 8.24
C LEU A 442 11.73 -21.39 7.46
N VAL A 443 11.72 -20.05 7.39
CA VAL A 443 10.75 -19.31 6.56
C VAL A 443 10.82 -19.72 5.10
N SER A 444 12.03 -19.89 4.55
CA SER A 444 12.24 -20.35 3.18
C SER A 444 11.67 -21.74 2.93
N ASN A 445 11.82 -22.66 3.89
CA ASN A 445 11.26 -24.01 3.81
C ASN A 445 9.73 -24.01 3.95
N VAL A 446 9.18 -23.18 4.86
CA VAL A 446 7.73 -22.97 5.00
C VAL A 446 7.13 -22.43 3.68
N TYR A 447 7.80 -21.48 3.02
CA TYR A 447 7.40 -20.97 1.71
C TYR A 447 7.34 -22.03 0.61
N LYS A 448 8.26 -23.00 0.63
CA LYS A 448 8.24 -24.13 -0.30
C LYS A 448 7.08 -25.09 -0.04
N VAL A 449 6.76 -25.34 1.23
CA VAL A 449 5.88 -26.44 1.64
C VAL A 449 4.40 -26.03 1.81
N VAL A 450 4.13 -24.85 2.35
CA VAL A 450 2.75 -24.43 2.68
C VAL A 450 1.87 -24.24 1.44
N PRO A 451 2.30 -23.57 0.36
CA PRO A 451 1.39 -23.30 -0.75
C PRO A 451 0.81 -24.56 -1.42
N PRO A 452 1.61 -25.61 -1.72
CA PRO A 452 1.08 -26.88 -2.21
C PRO A 452 0.06 -27.54 -1.27
N ILE A 453 0.30 -27.53 0.04
CA ILE A 453 -0.63 -28.10 1.04
C ILE A 453 -1.97 -27.34 1.03
N LEU A 454 -1.93 -26.01 0.99
CA LEU A 454 -3.14 -25.19 0.99
C LEU A 454 -3.96 -25.37 -0.30
N LEU A 455 -3.29 -25.61 -1.44
CA LEU A 455 -3.96 -25.97 -2.70
C LEU A 455 -4.61 -27.35 -2.61
N GLU A 456 -3.92 -28.34 -2.06
CA GLU A 456 -4.45 -29.69 -1.84
C GLU A 456 -5.69 -29.68 -0.93
N LEU A 457 -5.70 -28.82 0.10
CA LEU A 457 -6.84 -28.67 1.00
C LEU A 457 -8.11 -28.15 0.29
N GLY A 458 -7.98 -27.44 -0.84
CA GLY A 458 -9.09 -26.94 -1.65
C GLY A 458 -9.96 -25.85 -1.00
N LYS A 459 -9.64 -25.42 0.23
CA LYS A 459 -10.39 -24.39 0.98
C LYS A 459 -9.82 -22.98 0.81
N VAL A 460 -8.55 -22.86 0.42
CA VAL A 460 -7.84 -21.58 0.30
C VAL A 460 -7.68 -21.23 -1.16
N LYS A 461 -8.27 -20.11 -1.58
CA LYS A 461 -8.23 -19.68 -2.98
C LYS A 461 -6.83 -19.21 -3.42
N ASN A 462 -6.14 -18.47 -2.56
CA ASN A 462 -4.80 -17.96 -2.85
C ASN A 462 -3.83 -18.35 -1.72
N PRO A 463 -2.97 -19.36 -1.95
CA PRO A 463 -2.19 -20.02 -0.90
C PRO A 463 -0.85 -19.33 -0.58
N TRP A 464 -0.68 -18.07 -0.99
CA TRP A 464 0.62 -17.38 -0.98
C TRP A 464 0.84 -16.53 0.28
N PRO A 465 2.10 -16.27 0.66
CA PRO A 465 2.39 -15.46 1.84
C PRO A 465 2.23 -13.96 1.58
N ASN A 466 2.04 -13.21 2.67
CA ASN A 466 2.07 -11.75 2.73
C ASN A 466 3.36 -11.22 3.39
N VAL A 467 3.51 -9.90 3.44
CA VAL A 467 4.66 -9.20 4.06
C VAL A 467 4.99 -9.66 5.50
N ASP A 468 3.97 -9.98 6.31
CA ASP A 468 4.11 -10.34 7.72
C ASP A 468 4.71 -11.73 7.93
N ALA A 469 4.63 -12.60 6.92
CA ALA A 469 5.24 -13.93 6.94
C ALA A 469 6.79 -13.89 6.96
N HIS A 470 7.40 -12.71 6.73
CA HIS A 470 8.86 -12.57 6.58
C HIS A 470 9.50 -11.49 7.46
N SER A 471 8.78 -10.41 7.78
CA SER A 471 9.37 -9.22 8.42
C SER A 471 9.99 -9.50 9.79
N GLY A 472 9.35 -10.34 10.60
CA GLY A 472 9.82 -10.64 11.95
C GLY A 472 11.20 -11.30 12.00
N VAL A 473 11.53 -12.19 11.05
CA VAL A 473 12.82 -12.90 11.08
C VAL A 473 13.99 -11.97 10.76
N LEU A 474 13.75 -10.97 9.92
CA LEU A 474 14.74 -9.92 9.61
C LEU A 474 15.04 -9.07 10.84
N LEU A 475 13.99 -8.64 11.56
CA LEU A 475 14.15 -7.85 12.79
C LEU A 475 14.88 -8.63 13.89
N GLN A 476 14.52 -9.91 14.09
CA GLN A 476 15.17 -10.78 15.08
C GLN A 476 16.66 -10.99 14.80
N TYR A 477 17.04 -11.17 13.52
CA TYR A 477 18.43 -11.41 13.11
C TYR A 477 19.35 -10.25 13.52
N TYR A 478 18.94 -9.01 13.24
CA TYR A 478 19.71 -7.82 13.61
C TYR A 478 19.57 -7.41 15.07
N GLY A 479 18.86 -8.19 15.89
CA GLY A 479 18.82 -8.02 17.34
C GLY A 479 17.68 -7.14 17.86
N LEU A 480 16.71 -6.75 17.03
CA LEU A 480 15.46 -6.12 17.50
C LEU A 480 14.46 -7.23 17.82
N LYS A 481 14.53 -7.76 19.05
CA LYS A 481 13.85 -9.00 19.46
C LYS A 481 12.53 -8.78 20.19
N GLU A 482 12.26 -7.54 20.57
CA GLU A 482 11.14 -7.11 21.40
C GLU A 482 9.85 -7.04 20.58
N MET A 483 9.19 -8.19 20.38
CA MET A 483 8.02 -8.33 19.48
C MET A 483 6.87 -7.36 19.78
N ASN A 484 6.68 -6.96 21.04
CA ASN A 484 5.65 -5.96 21.41
C ASN A 484 5.91 -4.56 20.81
N TYR A 485 7.12 -4.31 20.33
CA TYR A 485 7.50 -3.06 19.67
C TYR A 485 7.30 -3.09 18.14
N TYR A 486 7.07 -4.25 17.52
CA TYR A 486 7.04 -4.35 16.05
C TYR A 486 5.90 -3.54 15.44
N THR A 487 4.76 -3.46 16.10
CA THR A 487 3.64 -2.63 15.66
C THR A 487 3.95 -1.13 15.73
N VAL A 488 4.91 -0.70 16.57
CA VAL A 488 5.40 0.70 16.58
C VAL A 488 6.16 1.00 15.29
N LEU A 489 7.04 0.10 14.82
CA LEU A 489 7.71 0.24 13.52
C LEU A 489 6.69 0.31 12.39
N PHE A 490 5.66 -0.52 12.44
CA PHE A 490 4.57 -0.50 11.47
C PHE A 490 3.83 0.85 11.50
N GLY A 491 3.54 1.39 12.69
CA GLY A 491 2.95 2.72 12.87
C GLY A 491 3.81 3.81 12.21
N VAL A 492 5.11 3.85 12.52
CA VAL A 492 6.06 4.81 11.95
C VAL A 492 6.07 4.76 10.42
N SER A 493 6.12 3.56 9.83
CA SER A 493 6.01 3.39 8.38
C SER A 493 4.67 3.89 7.83
N ARG A 494 3.55 3.43 8.43
CA ARG A 494 2.19 3.71 7.97
C ARG A 494 1.85 5.20 7.97
N ALA A 495 2.52 5.99 8.81
CA ALA A 495 2.37 7.45 8.83
C ALA A 495 2.54 8.06 7.43
N LEU A 496 3.50 7.57 6.64
CA LEU A 496 3.81 8.10 5.31
C LEU A 496 2.58 8.08 4.39
N GLY A 497 1.89 6.94 4.29
CA GLY A 497 0.70 6.77 3.46
C GLY A 497 -0.51 7.55 3.97
N VAL A 498 -0.84 7.39 5.25
CA VAL A 498 -2.06 7.99 5.81
C VAL A 498 -1.97 9.51 5.93
N MET A 499 -0.77 10.06 6.14
CA MET A 499 -0.57 11.51 6.12
C MET A 499 -0.62 12.08 4.71
N ALA A 500 0.00 11.42 3.73
CA ALA A 500 -0.14 11.82 2.33
C ALA A 500 -1.61 11.81 1.89
N SER A 501 -2.37 10.76 2.26
CA SER A 501 -3.81 10.69 1.99
C SER A 501 -4.58 11.79 2.71
N LEU A 502 -4.31 12.05 3.99
CA LEU A 502 -5.03 13.06 4.78
C LEU A 502 -4.83 14.49 4.24
N VAL A 503 -3.62 14.81 3.74
CA VAL A 503 -3.37 16.07 3.04
C VAL A 503 -4.25 16.19 1.79
N TRP A 504 -4.34 15.12 0.99
CA TRP A 504 -5.22 15.08 -0.18
C TRP A 504 -6.70 15.15 0.17
N ASP A 505 -7.14 14.55 1.29
CA ASP A 505 -8.52 14.64 1.75
C ASP A 505 -8.93 16.10 2.00
N ARG A 506 -8.02 16.90 2.58
CA ARG A 506 -8.23 18.34 2.80
C ARG A 506 -8.09 19.13 1.51
N ALA A 507 -7.15 18.78 0.64
CA ALA A 507 -6.95 19.46 -0.64
C ALA A 507 -8.16 19.29 -1.57
N LEU A 508 -8.76 18.10 -1.59
CA LEU A 508 -9.98 17.80 -2.35
C LEU A 508 -11.26 18.26 -1.64
N GLY A 509 -11.14 18.73 -0.39
CA GLY A 509 -12.26 19.20 0.41
C GLY A 509 -13.29 18.11 0.69
N LEU A 510 -12.83 16.87 0.87
CA LEU A 510 -13.69 15.71 1.15
C LEU A 510 -14.57 15.98 2.39
N PRO A 511 -15.85 15.58 2.36
CA PRO A 511 -16.79 15.86 3.43
C PRO A 511 -16.56 14.95 4.63
N ILE A 512 -17.27 15.23 5.72
CA ILE A 512 -17.40 14.33 6.86
C ILE A 512 -17.90 12.95 6.40
N GLU A 513 -17.24 11.88 6.85
CA GLU A 513 -17.70 10.52 6.66
C GLU A 513 -18.87 10.23 7.62
N ARG A 514 -20.01 9.82 7.08
CA ARG A 514 -21.24 9.63 7.87
C ARG A 514 -22.14 8.54 7.28
N PRO A 515 -21.75 7.25 7.34
CA PRO A 515 -22.58 6.15 6.91
C PRO A 515 -23.88 6.09 7.73
N LYS A 516 -24.96 5.56 7.12
CA LYS A 516 -26.23 5.37 7.81
C LYS A 516 -26.27 3.97 8.45
N SER A 517 -26.44 3.91 9.77
CA SER A 517 -26.70 2.65 10.47
C SER A 517 -28.18 2.26 10.42
N MET A 518 -28.45 0.96 10.56
CA MET A 518 -29.79 0.39 10.72
C MET A 518 -29.75 -0.72 11.77
N SER A 519 -30.80 -0.83 12.59
CA SER A 519 -31.00 -1.99 13.47
C SER A 519 -31.53 -3.18 12.69
N THR A 520 -31.46 -4.38 13.28
CA THR A 520 -32.09 -5.59 12.73
C THR A 520 -33.58 -5.38 12.46
N ASP A 521 -34.33 -4.83 13.42
CA ASP A 521 -35.76 -4.52 13.23
C ASP A 521 -36.00 -3.51 12.11
N GLY A 522 -35.11 -2.51 11.99
CA GLY A 522 -35.16 -1.53 10.91
C GLY A 522 -34.97 -2.18 9.54
N LEU A 523 -34.05 -3.15 9.44
CA LEU A 523 -33.83 -3.93 8.22
C LEU A 523 -35.01 -4.87 7.93
N MET A 524 -35.53 -5.57 8.94
CA MET A 524 -36.71 -6.43 8.78
C MET A 524 -37.91 -5.63 8.29
N LYS A 525 -38.16 -4.46 8.89
CA LYS A 525 -39.23 -3.55 8.48
C LYS A 525 -39.01 -3.02 7.05
N LEU A 526 -37.77 -2.63 6.70
CA LEU A 526 -37.42 -2.17 5.36
C LEU A 526 -37.69 -3.26 4.30
N LEU A 527 -37.35 -4.51 4.62
CA LEU A 527 -37.50 -5.66 3.72
C LEU A 527 -38.88 -6.33 3.82
N LYS A 528 -39.76 -5.84 4.69
CA LYS A 528 -41.06 -6.47 5.01
C LYS A 528 -40.91 -7.95 5.42
N ALA A 529 -39.79 -8.29 6.06
CA ALA A 529 -39.59 -9.58 6.69
C ALA A 529 -40.49 -9.68 7.93
N LYS A 530 -41.19 -10.80 8.09
CA LYS A 530 -42.09 -11.06 9.23
C LYS A 530 -41.33 -11.57 10.44
#